data_AF-A0AAJ1L9P4-F1
#
_entry.id   AF-A0AAJ1L9P4-F1
#
_cell.length_a   1.000
_cell.length_b   1.000
_cell.length_c   1.000
_cell.angle_alpha   90.00
_cell.angle_beta   90.00
_cell.angle_gamma   90.00
#
_symmetry.space_group_name_H-M   'P 1'
#
loop_
_entity.id
_entity.type
_entity.pdbx_description
1 polymer ?
#
loop_
_entity_poly.entity_id
_entity_poly.type
_entity_poly.pdbx_seq_one_letter_code
_entity_poly.pdbx_strand_id
1 'polypeptide(L)'
;MNKEKLLQELNNLQYSDNFVDDYRNDEKIDKKKINRTKEVVTKTILMKRCYEVVQEELQGSEEILYSMLVENPRVKNWQTGTAMTLGVGVLAMNFGINTVLIVTNKRLYVFFVDRYYNEVDIKVCVLNEIASMRTILDRKGGSEFLHIKYKNDKEYVLLGNADDYRELFKMVGRLKVANGIELKLQDKKLKRKLTLKRSVFNIIMYALVMYILYKAYINFMP
;
A
#
# COMPACT_ATOMS: atom_id res chain seq x y z
N MET A 1 -0.98 21.81 12.52
CA MET A 1 -0.31 22.59 11.45
C MET A 1 -0.97 23.96 11.36
N ASN A 2 -0.19 25.05 11.33
CA ASN A 2 -0.74 26.42 11.26
C ASN A 2 -1.37 26.69 9.88
N LYS A 3 -2.54 27.34 9.82
CA LYS A 3 -3.34 27.56 8.60
C LYS A 3 -2.57 28.35 7.54
N GLU A 4 -1.79 29.34 7.96
CA GLU A 4 -0.98 30.19 7.06
C GLU A 4 0.17 29.41 6.43
N LYS A 5 0.82 28.51 7.19
CA LYS A 5 1.87 27.63 6.69
C LYS A 5 1.33 26.68 5.61
N LEU A 6 0.15 26.09 5.83
CA LEU A 6 -0.53 25.25 4.83
C LEU A 6 -0.82 26.03 3.54
N LEU A 7 -1.31 27.27 3.64
CA LEU A 7 -1.65 28.09 2.48
C LEU A 7 -0.42 28.49 1.68
N GLN A 8 0.69 28.85 2.35
CA GLN A 8 1.96 29.11 1.67
C GLN A 8 2.52 27.86 0.99
N GLU A 9 2.42 26.69 1.64
CA GLU A 9 2.86 25.43 1.05
C GLU A 9 2.04 25.04 -0.18
N LEU A 10 0.73 25.27 -0.16
CA LEU A 10 -0.16 25.05 -1.31
C LEU A 10 0.20 25.95 -2.50
N ASN A 11 0.56 27.21 -2.23
CA ASN A 11 0.99 28.15 -3.28
C ASN A 11 2.33 27.77 -3.92
N ASN A 12 3.17 27.03 -3.20
CA ASN A 12 4.49 26.60 -3.67
C ASN A 12 4.46 25.24 -4.38
N LEU A 13 3.30 24.60 -4.52
CA LEU A 13 3.16 23.35 -5.26
C LEU A 13 3.44 23.59 -6.75
N GLN A 14 4.52 23.00 -7.26
CA GLN A 14 4.78 22.92 -8.70
C GLN A 14 4.07 21.69 -9.27
N TYR A 15 3.33 21.91 -10.35
CA TYR A 15 2.64 20.86 -11.10
C TYR A 15 3.41 20.56 -12.38
N SER A 16 3.26 19.36 -12.93
CA SER A 16 3.85 19.03 -14.24
C SER A 16 3.20 19.86 -15.34
N ASP A 17 3.98 20.21 -16.37
CA ASP A 17 3.50 20.99 -17.53
C ASP A 17 2.27 20.34 -18.16
N ASN A 18 2.27 19.01 -18.30
CA ASN A 18 1.11 18.25 -18.78
C ASN A 18 -0.15 18.44 -17.92
N PHE A 19 -0.02 18.54 -16.60
CA PHE A 19 -1.17 18.78 -15.71
C PHE A 19 -1.68 20.22 -15.83
N VAL A 20 -0.76 21.17 -16.01
CA VAL A 20 -1.09 22.59 -16.20
C VAL A 20 -1.76 22.81 -17.56
N ASP A 21 -1.26 22.17 -18.61
CA ASP A 21 -1.78 22.26 -19.97
C ASP A 21 -3.16 21.60 -20.10
N ASP A 22 -3.35 20.42 -19.51
CA ASP A 22 -4.67 19.77 -19.39
C ASP A 22 -5.69 20.68 -18.68
N TYR A 23 -5.24 21.49 -17.72
CA TYR A 23 -6.11 22.39 -16.96
C TYR A 23 -6.39 23.71 -17.69
N ARG A 24 -5.42 24.24 -18.45
CA ARG A 24 -5.52 25.52 -19.16
C ARG A 24 -6.28 25.43 -20.49
N ASN A 25 -6.20 24.29 -21.17
CA ASN A 25 -6.78 24.11 -22.51
C ASN A 25 -8.28 23.77 -22.51
N ASP A 26 -8.93 23.76 -21.35
CA ASP A 26 -10.28 23.23 -21.17
C ASP A 26 -11.28 24.35 -20.82
N GLU A 27 -12.26 24.61 -21.69
CA GLU A 27 -13.22 25.73 -21.56
C GLU A 27 -14.15 25.65 -20.35
N LYS A 28 -14.25 24.49 -19.68
CA LYS A 28 -15.13 24.29 -18.52
C LYS A 28 -14.49 23.46 -17.41
N ILE A 29 -14.40 24.06 -16.23
CA ILE A 29 -14.05 23.38 -14.99
C ILE A 29 -15.31 22.68 -14.45
N ASP A 30 -15.40 21.36 -14.61
CA ASP A 30 -16.49 20.57 -14.06
C ASP A 30 -16.16 20.01 -12.66
N LYS A 31 -17.17 19.45 -11.98
CA LYS A 31 -17.02 18.86 -10.64
C LYS A 31 -16.00 17.70 -10.61
N LYS A 32 -15.84 16.99 -11.73
CA LYS A 32 -14.93 15.85 -11.84
C LYS A 32 -13.47 16.32 -11.86
N LYS A 33 -13.18 17.41 -12.59
CA LYS A 33 -11.87 18.06 -12.61
C LYS A 33 -11.51 18.64 -11.25
N ILE A 34 -12.43 19.35 -10.60
CA ILE A 34 -12.22 19.87 -9.23
C ILE A 34 -11.84 18.74 -8.27
N ASN A 35 -12.54 17.60 -8.35
CA ASN A 35 -12.23 16.45 -7.50
C ASN A 35 -10.85 15.83 -7.81
N ARG A 36 -10.47 15.73 -9.08
CA ARG A 36 -9.15 15.23 -9.49
C ARG A 36 -8.03 16.16 -8.99
N THR A 37 -8.19 17.47 -9.12
CA THR A 37 -7.21 18.44 -8.62
C THR A 37 -7.09 18.37 -7.10
N LYS A 38 -8.20 18.30 -6.37
CA LYS A 38 -8.19 18.10 -4.91
C LYS A 38 -7.45 16.83 -4.51
N GLU A 39 -7.66 15.73 -5.23
CA GLU A 39 -6.98 14.47 -5.00
C GLU A 39 -5.46 14.59 -5.18
N VAL A 40 -5.01 15.20 -6.29
CA VAL A 40 -3.58 15.44 -6.55
C VAL A 40 -2.95 16.31 -5.47
N VAL A 41 -3.57 17.45 -5.14
CA VAL A 41 -3.08 18.37 -4.11
C VAL A 41 -2.96 17.68 -2.75
N THR A 42 -3.96 16.89 -2.37
CA THR A 42 -3.97 16.18 -1.09
C THR A 42 -2.84 15.15 -1.03
N LYS A 43 -2.62 14.41 -2.11
CA LYS A 43 -1.52 13.44 -2.23
C LYS A 43 -0.15 14.10 -2.12
N THR A 44 0.05 15.24 -2.78
CA THR A 44 1.33 15.96 -2.72
C THR A 44 1.62 16.48 -1.31
N ILE A 45 0.62 17.03 -0.62
CA ILE A 45 0.76 17.45 0.78
C ILE A 45 1.11 16.26 1.68
N LEU A 46 0.42 15.13 1.50
CA LEU A 46 0.69 13.92 2.26
C LEU A 46 2.14 13.44 2.05
N MET A 47 2.57 13.31 0.80
CA MET A 47 3.95 12.90 0.48
C MET A 47 4.98 13.82 1.13
N LYS A 48 4.76 15.14 1.07
CA LYS A 48 5.65 16.11 1.70
C LYS A 48 5.72 15.93 3.21
N ARG A 49 4.58 15.77 3.88
CA ARG A 49 4.53 15.51 5.33
C ARG A 49 5.26 14.22 5.72
N CYS A 50 5.01 13.13 5.01
CA CYS A 50 5.71 11.87 5.25
C CYS A 50 7.23 12.03 5.04
N TYR A 51 7.63 12.81 4.02
CA TYR A 51 9.04 13.10 3.77
C TYR A 51 9.67 13.91 4.91
N GLU A 52 8.99 14.94 5.41
CA GLU A 52 9.43 15.75 6.56
C GLU A 52 9.61 14.88 7.82
N VAL A 53 8.64 14.01 8.12
CA VAL A 53 8.73 13.08 9.24
C VAL A 53 9.96 12.18 9.11
N VAL A 54 10.18 11.58 7.94
CA VAL A 54 11.37 10.73 7.73
C VAL A 54 12.66 11.53 7.85
N GLN A 55 12.71 12.75 7.30
CA GLN A 55 13.89 13.63 7.39
C GLN A 55 14.28 13.94 8.84
N GLU A 56 13.30 14.20 9.70
CA GLU A 56 13.54 14.44 11.14
C GLU A 56 14.05 13.18 11.87
N GLU A 57 13.69 11.98 11.39
CA GLU A 57 14.10 10.70 11.98
C GLU A 57 15.40 10.12 11.42
N LEU A 58 16.01 10.73 10.39
CA LEU A 58 17.25 10.22 9.78
C LEU A 58 18.39 10.24 10.80
N GLN A 59 19.13 9.12 10.87
CA GLN A 59 20.24 8.97 11.81
C GLN A 59 21.59 8.75 11.12
N GLY A 60 22.54 9.63 11.43
CA GLY A 60 23.91 9.55 10.94
C GLY A 60 23.97 9.66 9.42
N SER A 61 24.54 8.65 8.75
CA SER A 61 24.65 8.58 7.29
C SER A 61 23.38 8.04 6.59
N GLU A 62 22.20 8.15 7.22
CA GLU A 62 20.96 7.67 6.61
C GLU A 62 20.40 8.70 5.64
N GLU A 63 20.06 8.26 4.42
CA GLU A 63 19.58 9.15 3.36
C GLU A 63 18.35 8.54 2.68
N ILE A 64 17.37 9.38 2.34
CA ILE A 64 16.20 8.98 1.56
C ILE A 64 16.62 8.78 0.11
N LEU A 65 16.38 7.58 -0.41
CA LEU A 65 16.75 7.18 -1.76
C LEU A 65 15.57 7.20 -2.72
N TYR A 66 14.39 6.89 -2.21
CA TYR A 66 13.19 6.75 -3.02
C TYR A 66 11.94 6.94 -2.17
N SER A 67 10.91 7.54 -2.74
CA SER A 67 9.62 7.69 -2.09
C SER A 67 8.51 7.54 -3.11
N MET A 68 7.46 6.80 -2.77
CA MET A 68 6.32 6.59 -3.65
C MET A 68 5.02 6.55 -2.85
N LEU A 69 3.96 7.08 -3.47
CA LEU A 69 2.59 6.82 -3.04
C LEU A 69 2.10 5.58 -3.77
N VAL A 70 1.76 4.55 -3.02
CA VAL A 70 1.22 3.32 -3.54
C VAL A 70 -0.28 3.29 -3.27
N GLU A 71 -1.05 3.29 -4.35
CA GLU A 71 -2.50 3.24 -4.29
C GLU A 71 -3.07 2.28 -5.33
N ASN A 72 -4.21 1.68 -5.00
CA ASN A 72 -5.01 0.96 -5.98
C ASN A 72 -6.34 1.68 -6.23
N PRO A 73 -6.51 2.35 -7.38
CA PRO A 73 -7.71 3.14 -7.68
C PRO A 73 -8.98 2.29 -7.79
N ARG A 74 -8.88 0.97 -7.89
CA ARG A 74 -10.02 0.04 -7.96
C ARG A 74 -10.52 -0.42 -6.60
N VAL A 75 -9.75 -0.22 -5.53
CA VAL A 75 -10.11 -0.65 -4.17
C VAL A 75 -10.49 0.56 -3.32
N LYS A 76 -11.43 1.36 -3.80
CA LYS A 76 -11.84 2.61 -3.11
C LYS A 76 -12.72 2.38 -1.87
N ASN A 77 -13.42 1.24 -1.76
CA ASN A 77 -14.51 1.12 -0.79
C ASN A 77 -14.46 -0.06 0.20
N TRP A 78 -13.69 -1.13 -0.06
CA TRP A 78 -13.70 -2.28 0.86
C TRP A 78 -12.35 -2.99 0.96
N GLN A 79 -11.45 -2.39 1.73
CA GLN A 79 -10.08 -2.85 1.95
C GLN A 79 -10.03 -4.28 2.52
N THR A 80 -10.78 -4.51 3.60
CA THR A 80 -10.91 -5.81 4.26
C THR A 80 -11.54 -6.86 3.37
N GLY A 81 -12.57 -6.49 2.59
CA GLY A 81 -13.24 -7.38 1.65
C GLY A 81 -12.33 -7.78 0.51
N THR A 82 -11.53 -6.88 -0.04
CA THR A 82 -10.54 -7.20 -1.07
C THR A 82 -9.42 -8.09 -0.53
N ALA A 83 -8.91 -7.85 0.68
CA ALA A 83 -7.93 -8.74 1.32
C ALA A 83 -8.49 -10.15 1.57
N MET A 84 -9.72 -10.24 2.10
CA MET A 84 -10.41 -11.52 2.37
C MET A 84 -10.76 -12.25 1.07
N THR A 85 -11.37 -11.57 0.10
CA THR A 85 -11.70 -12.14 -1.20
C THR A 85 -10.47 -12.50 -2.02
N LEU A 86 -9.28 -11.98 -1.74
CA LEU A 86 -8.06 -12.41 -2.44
C LEU A 86 -7.26 -13.44 -1.64
N GLY A 87 -7.73 -13.82 -0.44
CA GLY A 87 -7.05 -14.78 0.44
C GLY A 87 -5.79 -14.22 1.10
N VAL A 88 -5.54 -12.92 0.93
CA VAL A 88 -4.37 -12.20 1.42
C VAL A 88 -4.56 -11.79 2.89
N GLY A 89 -5.81 -11.60 3.33
CA GLY A 89 -6.16 -11.32 4.73
C GLY A 89 -5.79 -12.45 5.70
N VAL A 90 -5.44 -13.64 5.20
CA VAL A 90 -4.93 -14.77 6.00
C VAL A 90 -3.39 -14.75 6.13
N LEU A 91 -2.68 -13.92 5.36
CA LEU A 91 -1.20 -13.82 5.42
C LEU A 91 -0.69 -12.77 6.39
N ALA A 92 -1.39 -11.64 6.54
CA ALA A 92 -0.88 -10.54 7.32
C ALA A 92 -2.01 -9.93 8.15
N MET A 93 -1.78 -9.81 9.46
CA MET A 93 -2.59 -8.99 10.35
C MET A 93 -2.56 -7.50 9.92
N ASN A 94 -1.56 -7.11 9.12
CA ASN A 94 -1.31 -5.74 8.69
C ASN A 94 -1.39 -5.64 7.17
N PHE A 95 -2.50 -5.11 6.67
CA PHE A 95 -2.78 -4.93 5.24
C PHE A 95 -3.00 -3.44 4.91
N GLY A 96 -2.34 -2.94 3.86
CA GLY A 96 -2.44 -1.55 3.41
C GLY A 96 -2.79 -1.43 1.93
N ILE A 97 -3.67 -0.47 1.58
CA ILE A 97 -4.11 -0.21 0.20
C ILE A 97 -3.74 1.19 -0.28
N ASN A 98 -3.72 2.16 0.64
CA ASN A 98 -3.17 3.48 0.42
C ASN A 98 -1.99 3.59 1.35
N THR A 99 -0.79 3.52 0.79
CA THR A 99 0.43 3.58 1.60
C THR A 99 1.45 4.49 0.96
N VAL A 100 2.10 5.32 1.76
CA VAL A 100 3.33 6.00 1.34
C VAL A 100 4.51 5.11 1.74
N LEU A 101 5.36 4.80 0.78
CA LEU A 101 6.59 4.05 1.00
C LEU A 101 7.77 4.99 0.82
N ILE A 102 8.62 5.09 1.84
CA ILE A 102 9.88 5.84 1.77
C ILE A 102 11.02 4.88 2.08
N VAL A 103 11.95 4.75 1.14
CA VAL A 103 13.12 3.89 1.23
C VAL A 103 14.33 4.76 1.52
N THR A 104 15.04 4.44 2.59
CA THR A 104 16.37 4.97 2.87
C THR A 104 17.42 3.91 2.56
N ASN A 105 18.69 4.29 2.64
CA ASN A 105 19.80 3.34 2.56
C ASN A 105 19.87 2.35 3.75
N LYS A 106 19.00 2.46 4.77
CA LYS A 106 18.97 1.57 5.97
C LYS A 106 17.59 1.00 6.29
N ARG A 107 16.51 1.73 6.03
CA ARG A 107 15.15 1.45 6.50
C ARG A 107 14.14 1.62 5.35
N LEU A 108 13.00 0.95 5.50
CA LEU A 108 11.80 1.14 4.71
C LEU A 108 10.70 1.64 5.64
N TYR A 109 10.20 2.84 5.39
CA TYR A 109 9.08 3.43 6.09
C TYR A 109 7.80 3.14 5.32
N VAL A 110 6.79 2.62 6.02
CA VAL A 110 5.47 2.29 5.48
C VAL A 110 4.43 3.10 6.24
N PHE A 111 3.94 4.17 5.63
CA PHE A 111 2.85 4.97 6.17
C PHE A 111 1.53 4.38 5.69
N PHE A 112 0.65 4.02 6.61
CA PHE A 112 -0.72 3.61 6.31
C PHE A 112 -1.63 4.82 6.33
N VAL A 113 -2.46 4.91 5.30
CA VAL A 113 -3.25 6.10 5.02
C VAL A 113 -4.72 5.72 4.87
N ASP A 114 -5.62 6.53 5.41
CA ASP A 114 -7.06 6.33 5.26
C ASP A 114 -7.56 6.70 3.85
N ARG A 115 -8.88 6.58 3.64
CA ARG A 115 -9.52 6.94 2.36
C ARG A 115 -9.51 8.45 2.04
N TYR A 116 -9.17 9.29 3.02
CA TYR A 116 -9.10 10.74 2.93
C TYR A 116 -7.66 11.24 2.87
N TYR A 117 -6.69 10.33 2.71
CA TYR A 117 -5.27 10.64 2.66
C TYR A 117 -4.72 11.20 3.99
N ASN A 118 -5.36 10.88 5.12
CA ASN A 118 -4.80 11.14 6.44
C ASN A 118 -3.91 9.98 6.86
N GLU A 119 -2.78 10.30 7.48
CA GLU A 119 -1.91 9.31 8.10
C GLU A 119 -2.61 8.64 9.29
N VAL A 120 -2.55 7.31 9.34
CA VAL A 120 -3.17 6.49 10.38
C VAL A 120 -2.12 5.80 11.25
N ASP A 121 -1.06 5.29 10.63
CA ASP A 121 -0.03 4.50 11.31
C ASP A 121 1.27 4.53 10.49
N ILE A 122 2.42 4.42 11.14
CA ILE A 122 3.73 4.31 10.51
C ILE A 122 4.37 2.99 10.97
N LYS A 123 4.90 2.23 10.01
CA LYS A 123 5.75 1.07 10.28
C LYS A 123 7.13 1.29 9.71
N VAL A 124 8.12 1.34 10.60
CA VAL A 124 9.54 1.46 10.25
C VAL A 124 10.14 0.06 10.19
N CYS A 125 10.69 -0.30 9.04
CA CYS A 125 11.21 -1.62 8.74
C CYS A 125 12.73 -1.50 8.52
N VAL A 126 13.57 -2.09 9.38
CA VAL A 126 15.01 -2.09 9.12
C VAL A 126 15.31 -3.08 7.99
N LEU A 127 16.01 -2.66 6.95
CA LEU A 127 16.18 -3.48 5.73
C LEU A 127 16.88 -4.81 6.01
N ASN A 128 17.84 -4.84 6.93
CA ASN A 128 18.55 -6.07 7.30
C ASN A 128 17.69 -7.08 8.08
N GLU A 129 16.54 -6.68 8.62
CA GLU A 129 15.58 -7.56 9.31
C GLU A 129 14.58 -8.19 8.35
N ILE A 130 14.49 -7.68 7.12
CA ILE A 130 13.65 -8.24 6.07
C ILE A 130 14.31 -9.52 5.55
N ALA A 131 13.56 -10.61 5.54
CA ALA A 131 13.99 -11.88 4.96
C ALA A 131 13.67 -11.95 3.46
N SER A 132 12.49 -11.49 3.05
CA SER A 132 12.10 -11.48 1.64
C SER A 132 11.09 -10.39 1.31
N MET A 133 11.17 -9.85 0.10
CA MET A 133 10.13 -9.01 -0.50
C MET A 133 9.68 -9.66 -1.81
N ARG A 134 8.39 -9.95 -1.93
CA ARG A 134 7.86 -10.70 -3.07
C ARG A 134 6.60 -10.03 -3.60
N THR A 135 6.52 -9.83 -4.90
CA THR A 135 5.27 -9.33 -5.50
C THR A 135 4.39 -10.47 -5.99
N ILE A 136 3.08 -10.26 -5.98
CA ILE A 136 2.06 -11.22 -6.42
C ILE A 136 1.08 -10.49 -7.32
N LEU A 137 1.02 -10.91 -8.58
CA LEU A 137 0.17 -10.26 -9.56
C LEU A 137 -1.32 -10.54 -9.31
N ASP A 138 -2.10 -9.46 -9.15
CA ASP A 138 -3.55 -9.52 -9.14
C ASP A 138 -4.09 -9.71 -10.57
N ARG A 139 -5.23 -10.39 -10.70
CA ARG A 139 -5.69 -11.00 -11.96
C ARG A 139 -6.05 -10.00 -13.07
N LYS A 140 -6.21 -8.69 -12.81
CA LYS A 140 -6.57 -7.70 -13.84
C LYS A 140 -6.10 -6.27 -13.53
N GLY A 141 -5.33 -5.65 -14.44
CA GLY A 141 -5.20 -4.18 -14.53
C GLY A 141 -3.97 -3.52 -13.92
N GLY A 142 -2.84 -4.22 -13.81
CA GLY A 142 -1.56 -3.63 -13.39
C GLY A 142 -1.32 -3.55 -11.88
N SER A 143 -2.29 -3.95 -11.07
CA SER A 143 -2.15 -4.02 -9.61
C SER A 143 -1.40 -5.27 -9.15
N GLU A 144 -0.52 -5.12 -8.17
CA GLU A 144 0.21 -6.21 -7.52
C GLU A 144 0.15 -6.08 -6.00
N PHE A 145 0.29 -7.19 -5.30
CA PHE A 145 0.54 -7.20 -3.86
C PHE A 145 2.04 -7.29 -3.62
N LEU A 146 2.56 -6.49 -2.70
CA LEU A 146 3.89 -6.64 -2.14
C LEU A 146 3.78 -7.36 -0.79
N HIS A 147 4.33 -8.56 -0.71
CA HIS A 147 4.50 -9.32 0.53
C HIS A 147 5.90 -9.09 1.08
N ILE A 148 5.97 -8.57 2.31
CA ILE A 148 7.22 -8.33 3.04
C ILE A 148 7.25 -9.29 4.21
N LYS A 149 8.23 -10.19 4.22
CA LYS A 149 8.47 -11.13 5.31
C LYS A 149 9.73 -10.77 6.07
N TYR A 150 9.62 -10.69 7.38
CA TYR A 150 10.72 -10.45 8.30
C TYR A 150 11.38 -11.75 8.75
N LYS A 151 12.61 -11.65 9.25
CA LYS A 151 13.35 -12.76 9.86
C LYS A 151 12.69 -13.30 11.14
N ASN A 152 11.89 -12.48 11.84
CA ASN A 152 11.12 -12.87 13.02
C ASN A 152 9.70 -13.37 12.69
N ASP A 153 9.48 -13.81 11.45
CA ASP A 153 8.20 -14.31 10.92
C ASP A 153 7.02 -13.31 10.90
N LYS A 154 7.25 -12.03 11.19
CA LYS A 154 6.25 -10.99 10.91
C LYS A 154 6.09 -10.82 9.40
N GLU A 155 4.85 -10.68 8.95
CA GLU A 155 4.50 -10.53 7.53
C GLU A 155 3.59 -9.31 7.34
N TYR A 156 3.87 -8.53 6.29
CA TYR A 156 3.05 -7.41 5.84
C TYR A 156 2.66 -7.62 4.40
N VAL A 157 1.45 -7.20 4.04
CA VAL A 157 1.02 -7.18 2.64
C VAL A 157 0.50 -5.80 2.28
N LEU A 158 1.07 -5.24 1.22
CA LEU A 158 0.70 -3.95 0.67
C LEU A 158 0.12 -4.16 -0.72
N LEU A 159 -0.88 -3.39 -1.09
CA LEU A 159 -1.47 -3.40 -2.43
C LEU A 159 -1.02 -2.15 -3.19
N GLY A 160 -0.56 -2.34 -4.42
CA GLY A 160 -0.02 -1.28 -5.26
C GLY A 160 -0.03 -1.61 -6.73
N ASN A 161 0.80 -0.90 -7.51
CA ASN A 161 0.97 -1.16 -8.94
C ASN A 161 2.31 -1.85 -9.22
N ALA A 162 2.34 -2.60 -10.32
CA ALA A 162 3.49 -3.39 -10.73
C ALA A 162 4.74 -2.54 -10.97
N ASP A 163 4.59 -1.38 -11.60
CA ASP A 163 5.71 -0.53 -11.99
C ASP A 163 6.39 0.11 -10.77
N ASP A 164 5.60 0.63 -9.83
CA ASP A 164 6.08 1.17 -8.55
C ASP A 164 6.92 0.13 -7.78
N TYR A 165 6.44 -1.13 -7.70
CA TYR A 165 7.18 -2.19 -7.03
C TYR A 165 8.42 -2.67 -7.79
N ARG A 166 8.45 -2.57 -9.12
CA ARG A 166 9.67 -2.82 -9.90
C ARG A 166 10.73 -1.77 -9.58
N GLU A 167 10.35 -0.50 -9.47
CA GLU A 167 11.28 0.57 -9.09
C GLU A 167 11.79 0.37 -7.65
N LEU A 168 10.91 0.07 -6.71
CA LEU A 168 11.27 -0.29 -5.35
C LEU A 168 12.33 -1.40 -5.31
N PHE A 169 12.13 -2.48 -6.07
CA PHE A 169 13.04 -3.62 -6.08
C PHE A 169 14.39 -3.27 -6.70
N LYS A 170 14.42 -2.41 -7.72
CA LYS A 170 15.67 -1.87 -8.29
C LYS A 170 16.45 -1.05 -7.27
N MET A 171 15.75 -0.22 -6.49
CA MET A 171 16.39 0.60 -5.45
C MET A 171 16.93 -0.27 -4.32
N VAL A 172 16.09 -1.13 -3.74
CA VAL A 172 16.48 -2.02 -2.63
C VAL A 172 17.59 -2.99 -3.05
N GLY A 173 17.50 -3.58 -4.24
CA GLY A 173 18.48 -4.55 -4.75
C GLY A 173 19.88 -3.98 -4.99
N ARG A 174 20.05 -2.66 -5.01
CA ARG A 174 21.37 -2.00 -5.12
C ARG A 174 22.02 -1.72 -3.77
N LEU A 175 21.30 -1.91 -2.66
CA LEU A 175 21.78 -1.58 -1.32
C LEU A 175 22.56 -2.74 -0.72
N LYS A 176 23.79 -2.48 -0.29
CA LYS A 176 24.63 -3.47 0.41
C LYS A 176 23.94 -4.07 1.64
N VAL A 177 23.19 -3.26 2.40
CA VAL A 177 22.47 -3.69 3.60
C VAL A 177 21.31 -4.65 3.28
N ALA A 178 20.82 -4.63 2.04
CA ALA A 178 19.71 -5.44 1.56
C ALA A 178 20.15 -6.71 0.82
N ASN A 179 21.46 -7.01 0.74
CA ASN A 179 21.99 -8.19 0.04
C ASN A 179 21.42 -9.53 0.55
N GLY A 180 20.95 -9.57 1.80
CA GLY A 180 20.31 -10.75 2.39
C GLY A 180 18.81 -10.88 2.14
N ILE A 181 18.18 -9.91 1.46
CA ILE A 181 16.74 -9.92 1.17
C ILE A 181 16.49 -10.72 -0.11
N GLU A 182 15.66 -11.76 -0.02
CA GLU A 182 15.17 -12.44 -1.23
C GLU A 182 14.13 -11.55 -1.95
N LEU A 183 14.55 -10.91 -3.05
CA LEU A 183 13.69 -10.10 -3.90
C LEU A 183 13.14 -10.94 -5.06
N LYS A 184 11.81 -11.06 -5.14
CA LYS A 184 11.16 -11.78 -6.25
C LYS A 184 9.90 -11.10 -6.79
N LEU A 185 9.94 -10.72 -8.06
CA LEU A 185 8.75 -10.20 -8.74
C LEU A 185 7.83 -11.36 -9.17
N GLN A 186 6.51 -11.15 -9.05
CA GLN A 186 5.44 -12.03 -9.54
C GLN A 186 5.61 -13.50 -9.12
N ASP A 187 5.78 -13.75 -7.82
CA ASP A 187 6.04 -15.09 -7.29
C ASP A 187 4.82 -16.03 -7.46
N LYS A 188 4.88 -16.87 -8.49
CA LYS A 188 3.87 -17.90 -8.79
C LYS A 188 3.71 -18.91 -7.65
N LYS A 189 4.78 -19.24 -6.91
CA LYS A 189 4.69 -20.19 -5.79
C LYS A 189 3.89 -19.58 -4.64
N LEU A 190 4.17 -18.33 -4.30
CA LEU A 190 3.44 -17.60 -3.27
C LEU A 190 1.97 -17.40 -3.67
N LYS A 191 1.71 -17.07 -4.95
CA LYS A 191 0.34 -17.00 -5.51
C LYS A 191 -0.43 -18.30 -5.34
N ARG A 192 0.21 -19.45 -5.61
CA ARG A 192 -0.42 -20.77 -5.47
C ARG A 192 -0.70 -21.11 -4.01
N LYS A 193 0.27 -20.85 -3.12
CA LYS A 193 0.11 -21.04 -1.66
C LYS A 193 -1.06 -20.21 -1.12
N LEU A 194 -1.18 -18.96 -1.57
CA LEU A 194 -2.29 -18.07 -1.25
C LEU A 194 -3.64 -18.59 -1.73
N THR A 195 -3.70 -19.00 -3.00
CA THR A 195 -4.93 -19.55 -3.58
C THR A 195 -5.40 -20.77 -2.80
N LEU A 196 -4.47 -21.63 -2.36
CA LEU A 196 -4.78 -22.83 -1.59
C LEU A 196 -5.28 -22.50 -0.17
N LYS A 197 -4.60 -21.58 0.54
CA LYS A 197 -5.05 -21.06 1.84
C LYS A 197 -6.46 -20.44 1.75
N ARG A 198 -6.74 -19.69 0.69
CA ARG A 198 -8.07 -19.11 0.42
C ARG A 198 -9.14 -20.18 0.28
N SER A 199 -8.87 -21.24 -0.49
CA SER A 199 -9.81 -22.34 -0.65
C SER A 199 -10.12 -23.03 0.67
N VAL A 200 -9.10 -23.29 1.50
CA VAL A 200 -9.28 -23.87 2.84
C VAL A 200 -10.10 -22.94 3.74
N PHE A 201 -9.79 -21.64 3.77
CA PHE A 201 -10.55 -20.66 4.55
C PHE A 201 -12.02 -20.60 4.11
N ASN A 202 -12.28 -20.58 2.80
CA ASN A 202 -13.63 -20.60 2.28
C ASN A 202 -14.39 -21.86 2.71
N ILE A 203 -13.75 -23.04 2.64
CA ILE A 203 -14.35 -24.30 3.09
C ILE A 203 -14.71 -24.22 4.58
N ILE A 204 -13.81 -23.71 5.43
CA ILE A 204 -14.05 -23.54 6.87
C ILE A 204 -15.23 -22.58 7.11
N MET A 205 -15.24 -21.42 6.43
CA MET A 205 -16.32 -20.44 6.58
C MET A 205 -17.67 -20.98 6.12
N TYR A 206 -17.72 -21.69 4.99
CA TYR A 206 -18.96 -22.33 4.53
C TYR A 206 -19.43 -23.40 5.51
N ALA A 207 -18.52 -24.23 6.04
CA ALA A 207 -18.86 -25.21 7.06
C ALA A 207 -19.43 -24.55 8.32
N LEU A 208 -18.84 -23.42 8.76
CA LEU A 208 -19.29 -22.65 9.91
C LEU A 208 -20.69 -22.04 9.68
N VAL A 209 -20.93 -21.44 8.52
CA VAL A 209 -22.24 -20.89 8.16
C VAL A 209 -23.29 -22.00 8.07
N MET A 210 -22.98 -23.12 7.40
CA MET A 210 -23.87 -24.27 7.32
C MET A 210 -24.17 -24.86 8.70
N TYR A 211 -23.18 -24.92 9.59
CA TYR A 211 -23.36 -25.37 10.96
C TYR A 211 -24.27 -24.42 11.77
N ILE A 212 -24.09 -23.10 11.63
CA ILE A 212 -24.94 -22.10 12.28
C ILE A 212 -26.38 -22.21 11.75
N LEU A 213 -26.57 -22.33 10.44
CA LEU A 213 -27.89 -22.52 9.82
C LEU A 213 -28.54 -23.83 10.27
N TYR A 214 -27.78 -24.91 10.33
CA TYR A 214 -28.26 -26.21 10.82
C TYR A 214 -28.67 -26.15 12.30
N LYS A 215 -27.86 -25.50 13.16
CA LYS A 215 -28.18 -25.32 14.57
C LYS A 215 -29.40 -24.43 14.77
N ALA A 216 -29.53 -23.37 13.99
CA ALA A 216 -30.73 -22.52 13.98
C ALA A 216 -31.96 -23.30 13.51
N TYR A 217 -31.84 -24.08 12.44
CA TYR A 217 -32.92 -24.93 11.93
C TYR A 217 -33.39 -25.95 12.98
N ILE A 218 -32.47 -26.63 13.68
CA ILE A 218 -32.83 -27.54 14.78
C ILE A 218 -33.50 -26.79 15.95
N ASN A 219 -32.98 -25.63 16.33
CA ASN A 219 -33.53 -24.86 17.44
C ASN A 219 -34.89 -24.18 17.13
N PHE A 220 -35.27 -24.08 15.84
CA PHE A 220 -36.54 -23.51 15.38
C PHE A 220 -37.49 -24.55 14.77
N MET A 221 -37.12 -25.84 14.79
CA MET A 221 -38.06 -26.93 14.55
C MET A 221 -38.81 -27.24 15.87
N PRO A 222 -40.15 -27.33 15.84
CA PRO A 222 -40.96 -27.65 17.01
C PRO A 222 -40.73 -29.07 17.55
#